data_AF-A0A291C1W8-F1
#
_entry.id   AF-A0A291C1W8-F1
#
_cell.length_a   1.000
_cell.length_b   1.000
_cell.length_c   1.000
_cell.angle_alpha   90.00
_cell.angle_beta   90.00
_cell.angle_gamma   90.00
#
_symmetry.space_group_name_H-M   'P 1'
#
loop_
_entity.id
_entity.type
_entity.pdbx_description
1 polymer ?
#
loop_
_entity_poly.entity_id
_entity_poly.type
_entity_poly.pdbx_seq_one_letter_code
_entity_poly.pdbx_strand_id
1 'polypeptide(L)' 'AEMWWDGECLGWSNYCRGAYDCCSRNCKTYCQLW' A
#
# COMPACT_ATOMS: atom_id res chain seq x y z
N ALA A 1 -20.48 -6.92 -3.44
CA ALA A 1 -19.65 -6.11 -2.55
C ALA A 1 -18.41 -5.73 -3.32
N GLU A 2 -18.18 -4.43 -3.52
CA GLU A 2 -16.93 -3.94 -4.10
C GLU A 2 -15.77 -4.49 -3.26
N MET A 3 -14.77 -5.09 -3.91
CA MET A 3 -13.69 -5.82 -3.27
C MET A 3 -12.62 -4.83 -2.81
N TRP A 4 -12.87 -4.12 -1.70
CA TRP A 4 -11.85 -3.35 -1.02
C TRP A 4 -10.99 -4.35 -0.24
N TRP A 5 -9.99 -4.92 -0.91
CA TRP A 5 -8.76 -5.50 -0.36
C TRP A 5 -8.79 -5.74 1.16
N ASP A 6 -9.01 -7.00 1.54
CA ASP A 6 -9.05 -7.55 2.89
C ASP A 6 -7.68 -7.43 3.61
N GLY A 7 -7.22 -6.20 3.86
CA GLY A 7 -6.18 -5.89 4.84
C GLY A 7 -4.73 -6.32 4.52
N GLU A 8 -4.43 -6.89 3.35
CA GLU A 8 -3.08 -7.37 3.07
C GLU A 8 -2.09 -6.28 2.62
N CYS A 9 -2.57 -5.13 2.14
CA CYS A 9 -1.70 -4.06 1.66
C CYS A 9 -2.22 -2.66 2.02
N LEU A 10 -1.27 -1.77 2.25
CA LEU A 10 -1.45 -0.37 2.61
C LEU A 10 -1.76 0.48 1.37
N GLY A 11 -2.76 1.35 1.52
CA GLY A 11 -3.13 2.32 0.50
C GLY A 11 -2.14 3.48 0.41
N TRP A 12 -2.31 4.33 -0.60
CA TRP A 12 -1.48 5.53 -0.79
C TRP A 12 -1.38 6.40 0.46
N SER A 13 -0.20 7.00 0.68
CA SER A 13 0.14 7.87 1.81
C SER A 13 0.16 7.18 3.19
N ASN A 14 -0.01 5.86 3.26
CA ASN A 14 0.22 5.12 4.50
C ASN A 14 1.70 4.85 4.71
N TYR A 15 2.16 4.93 5.95
CA TYR A 15 3.54 4.62 6.32
C TYR A 15 3.84 3.15 6.03
N CYS A 16 4.96 2.88 5.37
CA CYS A 16 5.35 1.53 4.95
C CYS A 16 6.81 1.25 5.35
N ARG A 17 7.13 -0.03 5.53
CA ARG A 17 8.49 -0.51 5.85
C ARG A 17 9.13 -1.24 4.67
N GLY A 18 8.32 -1.87 3.83
CA GLY A 18 8.75 -2.59 2.65
C GLY A 18 7.88 -2.28 1.43
N ALA A 19 8.42 -2.53 0.23
CA ALA A 19 7.70 -2.34 -1.02
C ALA A 19 6.36 -3.10 -1.01
N TYR A 20 6.37 -4.36 -0.55
CA TYR A 20 5.19 -5.23 -0.50
C TYR A 20 4.13 -4.84 0.53
N ASP A 21 4.46 -3.93 1.46
CA ASP A 21 3.45 -3.40 2.37
C ASP A 21 2.42 -2.58 1.60
N CYS A 22 2.81 -1.93 0.49
CA CYS A 22 1.93 -1.07 -0.29
C CYS A 22 1.22 -1.83 -1.39
N CYS A 23 -0.06 -1.52 -1.64
CA CYS A 23 -0.78 -2.10 -2.78
C CYS A 23 -0.16 -1.70 -4.13
N SER A 24 0.46 -0.52 -4.18
CA SER A 24 1.26 -0.05 -5.31
C SER A 24 2.62 -0.72 -5.41
N ARG A 25 3.05 -1.54 -4.45
CA ARG A 25 4.42 -2.05 -4.36
C ARG A 25 5.51 -0.97 -4.36
N ASN A 26 5.16 0.28 -4.05
CA ASN A 26 6.06 1.42 -4.10
C ASN A 26 6.12 2.11 -2.73
N CYS A 27 7.12 1.71 -1.94
CA CYS A 27 7.39 2.26 -0.61
C CYS A 27 8.67 3.08 -0.61
N LYS A 28 8.57 4.37 -0.25
CA LYS A 28 9.74 5.26 -0.03
C LYS A 28 9.88 5.64 1.45
N THR A 29 8.77 6.05 2.05
CA THR A 29 8.55 6.29 3.49
C THR A 29 7.06 6.07 3.78
N TYR A 30 6.26 6.49 2.81
CA TYR A 30 4.84 6.20 2.68
C TYR A 30 4.59 5.55 1.31
N CYS A 31 3.50 4.79 1.20
CA CYS A 31 3.06 4.20 -0.05
C CYS A 31 2.79 5.29 -1.09
N GLN A 32 3.49 5.20 -2.22
CA GLN A 32 3.33 6.11 -3.34
C GLN A 32 2.41 5.46 -4.39
N LEU A 33 1.61 6.25 -5.09
CA LEU A 33 1.06 5.80 -6.36
C LEU A 33 2.22 5.80 -7.38
N TRP A 34 2.21 4.87 -8.33
CA TRP A 34 3.26 4.76 -9.35
C TRP A 34 3.51 6.11 -10.05
#